data_AF-A0A9D5P228-F1
#
_entry.id   AF-A0A9D5P228-F1
#
_cell.length_a   1.000
_cell.length_b   1.000
_cell.length_c   1.000
_cell.angle_alpha   90.00
_cell.angle_beta   90.00
_cell.angle_gamma   90.00
#
_symmetry.space_group_name_H-M   'P 1'
#
loop_
_entity.id
_entity.type
_entity.pdbx_description
1 polymer ?
#
loop_
_entity_poly.entity_id
_entity_poly.type
_entity_poly.pdbx_seq_one_letter_code
_entity_poly.pdbx_strand_id
1 'polypeptide(L)'
;MVYICDGLYWGRLFSFIWSNYWFINCIIIYYALFYFVVDLITKHKYCIGWYLCGTSLTIAVITAFFVPKAEGSLFHTNWHYICHFSVMILGGITFKYFKGRKSIQNKKKDWIWLLFSFAAYFAIMKTGKGHTDWSYYLQLLCLIPLHLFCYYCFKVFSGNWCERLFVTNGLRWPFIVLSSLTLEIYIVQFVIITDRYNSLFPLSLVIVFTLITFVAYILRVASNLFVQFVSKEPWQWKNALKITC
;
A
#
# COMPACT_ATOMS: atom_id res chain seq x y z
N MET A 1 -15.41 37.37 -18.54
CA MET A 1 -15.47 37.12 -17.09
C MET A 1 -15.86 35.65 -16.81
N VAL A 2 -15.25 34.68 -17.50
CA VAL A 2 -15.62 33.24 -17.41
C VAL A 2 -14.43 32.35 -17.02
N TYR A 3 -13.19 32.85 -17.12
CA TYR A 3 -11.98 32.06 -16.85
C TYR A 3 -11.45 32.12 -15.39
N ILE A 4 -12.09 32.89 -14.51
CA ILE A 4 -11.61 33.05 -13.11
C ILE A 4 -12.33 32.08 -12.14
N CYS A 5 -13.52 31.59 -12.50
CA CYS A 5 -14.26 30.64 -11.65
C CYS A 5 -13.72 29.21 -11.73
N ASP A 6 -13.20 28.76 -12.89
CA ASP A 6 -12.66 27.41 -13.01
C ASP A 6 -11.43 27.19 -12.12
N GLY A 7 -10.52 28.17 -12.04
CA GLY A 7 -9.33 28.07 -11.18
C GLY A 7 -9.65 27.94 -9.68
N LEU A 8 -10.76 28.50 -9.21
CA LEU A 8 -11.17 28.47 -7.80
C LEU A 8 -11.84 27.14 -7.42
N TYR A 9 -12.62 26.55 -8.33
CA TYR A 9 -13.20 25.22 -8.14
C TYR A 9 -12.13 24.13 -8.26
N TRP A 10 -11.24 24.22 -9.25
CA TRP A 10 -10.08 23.32 -9.33
C TRP A 10 -9.19 23.46 -8.09
N GLY A 11 -8.92 24.67 -7.60
CA GLY A 11 -8.14 24.90 -6.38
C GLY A 11 -8.79 24.30 -5.13
N ARG A 12 -10.12 24.41 -4.96
CA ARG A 12 -10.85 23.77 -3.85
C ARG A 12 -10.94 22.25 -4.00
N LEU A 13 -11.10 21.74 -5.22
CA LEU A 13 -11.18 20.31 -5.51
C LEU A 13 -9.80 19.65 -5.35
N PHE A 14 -8.72 20.32 -5.77
CA PHE A 14 -7.34 19.94 -5.46
C PHE A 14 -7.08 19.99 -3.96
N SER A 15 -7.46 21.07 -3.27
CA SER A 15 -7.30 21.18 -1.81
C SER A 15 -8.08 20.10 -1.04
N PHE A 16 -9.28 19.73 -1.51
CA PHE A 16 -10.11 18.66 -0.95
C PHE A 16 -9.52 17.27 -1.18
N ILE A 17 -8.95 17.01 -2.36
CA ILE A 17 -8.20 15.78 -2.64
C ILE A 17 -6.94 15.72 -1.77
N TRP A 18 -6.23 16.85 -1.64
CA TRP A 18 -5.00 16.96 -0.88
C TRP A 18 -5.17 16.73 0.62
N SER A 19 -6.27 17.20 1.23
CA SER A 19 -6.50 17.07 2.67
C SER A 19 -7.05 15.70 3.07
N ASN A 20 -7.94 15.12 2.27
CA ASN A 20 -8.66 13.90 2.66
C ASN A 20 -7.97 12.61 2.21
N TYR A 21 -7.19 12.64 1.12
CA TYR A 21 -6.56 11.45 0.54
C TYR A 21 -5.03 11.48 0.69
N TRP A 22 -4.55 11.66 1.92
CA TRP A 22 -3.12 11.76 2.25
C TRP A 22 -2.28 10.61 1.65
N PHE A 23 -2.79 9.38 1.67
CA PHE A 23 -2.09 8.22 1.15
C PHE A 23 -1.88 8.22 -0.38
N ILE A 24 -2.84 8.76 -1.15
CA ILE A 24 -2.69 8.87 -2.61
C ILE A 24 -1.52 9.80 -2.92
N ASN A 25 -1.42 10.92 -2.20
CA ASN A 25 -0.32 11.85 -2.33
C ASN A 25 1.02 11.19 -1.95
N CYS A 26 1.05 10.38 -0.87
CA CYS A 26 2.24 9.61 -0.51
C CYS A 26 2.70 8.72 -1.64
N ILE A 27 1.79 7.92 -2.20
CA ILE A 27 2.11 6.95 -3.26
C ILE A 27 2.65 7.66 -4.50
N ILE A 28 2.06 8.78 -4.92
CA ILE A 28 2.53 9.51 -6.11
C ILE A 28 3.97 10.01 -5.91
N ILE A 29 4.26 10.62 -4.76
CA ILE A 29 5.61 11.09 -4.41
C ILE A 29 6.59 9.91 -4.38
N TYR A 30 6.16 8.81 -3.77
CA TYR A 30 6.94 7.60 -3.66
C TYR A 30 7.28 6.98 -5.00
N TYR A 31 6.32 6.85 -5.91
CA TYR A 31 6.59 6.33 -7.26
C TYR A 31 7.59 7.20 -8.02
N ALA A 32 7.45 8.53 -7.92
CA ALA A 32 8.40 9.46 -8.54
C ALA A 32 9.82 9.27 -8.00
N LEU A 33 9.99 9.19 -6.68
CA LEU A 33 11.29 8.92 -6.05
C LEU A 33 11.83 7.52 -6.38
N PHE A 34 10.95 6.51 -6.34
CA PHE A 34 11.28 5.12 -6.59
C PHE A 34 11.74 4.90 -8.03
N TYR A 35 11.20 5.64 -9.00
CA TYR A 35 11.63 5.59 -10.40
C TYR A 35 13.16 5.79 -10.53
N PHE A 36 13.71 6.78 -9.85
CA PHE A 36 15.16 7.03 -9.84
C PHE A 36 15.93 5.96 -9.06
N VAL A 37 15.39 5.52 -7.93
CA VAL A 37 16.04 4.52 -7.06
C VAL A 37 16.08 3.14 -7.73
N VAL A 38 15.07 2.76 -8.50
CA VAL A 38 15.00 1.46 -9.20
C VAL A 38 16.11 1.32 -10.23
N ASP A 39 16.43 2.38 -10.98
CA ASP A 39 17.53 2.33 -11.95
C ASP A 39 18.88 2.08 -11.24
N LEU A 40 19.10 2.73 -10.09
CA LEU A 40 20.28 2.53 -9.25
C LEU A 40 20.36 1.11 -8.66
N ILE A 41 19.26 0.59 -8.11
CA ILE A 41 19.18 -0.81 -7.61
C ILE A 41 19.37 -1.80 -8.76
N THR A 42 18.92 -1.46 -9.96
CA THR A 42 19.05 -2.31 -11.14
C THR A 42 20.49 -2.39 -11.60
N LYS A 43 21.18 -1.24 -11.70
CA LYS A 43 22.57 -1.10 -12.19
C LYS A 43 23.65 -1.50 -11.18
N HIS A 44 23.54 -1.12 -9.89
CA HIS A 44 24.68 -1.12 -8.96
C HIS A 44 24.68 -2.22 -7.87
N LYS A 45 24.18 -3.43 -8.16
CA LYS A 45 24.09 -4.57 -7.22
C LYS A 45 23.13 -4.32 -6.02
N TYR A 46 22.63 -5.42 -5.44
CA TYR A 46 21.63 -5.40 -4.36
C TYR A 46 22.08 -4.72 -3.06
N CYS A 47 23.39 -4.59 -2.82
CA CYS A 47 23.94 -3.97 -1.61
C CYS A 47 23.55 -2.49 -1.48
N ILE A 48 23.52 -1.74 -2.58
CA ILE A 48 23.13 -0.33 -2.59
C ILE A 48 21.66 -0.16 -2.23
N GLY A 49 20.79 -1.10 -2.66
CA GLY A 49 19.40 -1.11 -2.23
C GLY A 49 19.28 -1.20 -0.70
N TRP A 50 19.97 -2.14 -0.07
CA TRP A 50 19.94 -2.29 1.39
C TRP A 50 20.45 -1.04 2.13
N TYR A 51 21.48 -0.38 1.60
CA TYR A 51 21.97 0.89 2.14
C TYR A 51 20.92 2.02 2.01
N LEU A 52 20.25 2.14 0.86
CA LEU A 52 19.16 3.11 0.65
C LEU A 52 17.95 2.84 1.56
N CYS A 53 17.62 1.57 1.79
CA CYS A 53 16.59 1.18 2.74
C CYS A 53 16.98 1.55 4.18
N GLY A 54 18.23 1.32 4.57
CA GLY A 54 18.74 1.67 5.90
C GLY A 54 18.76 3.17 6.14
N THR A 55 19.24 3.94 5.17
CA THR A 55 19.30 5.41 5.25
C THR A 55 17.90 6.04 5.26
N SER A 56 16.96 5.55 4.45
CA SER A 56 15.56 6.04 4.52
C SER A 56 14.90 5.72 5.86
N LEU A 57 15.20 4.56 6.45
CA LEU A 57 14.71 4.20 7.78
C LEU A 57 15.31 5.09 8.88
N THR A 58 16.61 5.40 8.84
CA THR A 58 17.22 6.31 9.82
C THR A 58 16.68 7.72 9.70
N ILE A 59 16.47 8.22 8.48
CA ILE A 59 15.81 9.51 8.24
C ILE A 59 14.39 9.52 8.81
N ALA A 60 13.62 8.44 8.62
CA ALA A 60 12.28 8.32 9.20
C ALA A 60 12.32 8.40 10.75
N VAL A 61 13.26 7.72 11.40
CA VAL A 61 13.40 7.76 12.85
C VAL A 61 13.84 9.15 13.34
N ILE A 62 14.81 9.79 12.68
CA ILE A 62 15.28 11.13 13.07
C ILE A 62 14.15 12.15 12.94
N THR A 63 13.46 12.16 11.80
CA THR A 63 12.37 13.11 11.52
C THR A 63 11.19 12.94 12.48
N ALA A 64 10.98 11.75 13.05
CA ALA A 64 9.95 11.51 14.05
C ALA A 64 10.11 12.35 15.32
N PHE A 65 11.34 12.71 15.70
CA PHE A 65 11.60 13.54 16.88
C PHE A 65 11.34 15.04 16.63
N PHE A 66 11.28 15.47 15.37
CA PHE A 66 11.04 16.87 14.98
C PHE A 66 9.57 17.16 14.63
N VAL A 67 8.74 16.13 14.45
CA VAL A 67 7.32 16.29 14.14
C VAL A 67 6.53 16.54 15.42
N PRO A 68 5.61 17.54 15.44
CA PRO A 68 4.79 17.81 16.62
C PRO A 68 3.94 16.59 16.98
N LYS A 69 3.79 16.35 18.29
CA LYS A 69 2.95 15.27 18.81
C LYS A 69 1.50 15.53 18.40
N ALA A 70 0.83 14.54 17.83
CA ALA A 70 -0.61 14.62 17.54
C ALA A 70 -1.43 13.80 18.53
N GLU A 71 -2.67 14.22 18.74
CA GLU A 71 -3.68 13.49 19.52
C GLU A 71 -4.12 12.24 18.74
N GLY A 72 -3.33 11.17 18.83
CA GLY A 72 -3.60 9.92 18.14
C GLY A 72 -2.37 9.03 18.03
N SER A 73 -2.11 8.53 16.82
CA SER A 73 -0.88 7.81 16.50
C SER A 73 0.04 8.67 15.67
N LEU A 74 1.34 8.50 15.87
CA LEU A 74 2.40 9.14 15.12
C LEU A 74 2.26 8.92 13.59
N PHE A 75 1.63 7.83 13.16
CA PHE A 75 1.30 7.54 11.76
C PHE A 75 0.16 8.39 11.16
N HIS A 76 -0.65 9.05 11.98
CA HIS A 76 -1.72 9.95 11.51
C HIS A 76 -1.24 11.41 11.32
N THR A 77 0.04 11.67 11.58
CA THR A 77 0.69 12.97 11.31
C THR A 77 1.33 12.98 9.94
N ASN A 78 1.72 14.16 9.42
CA ASN A 78 2.49 14.32 8.18
C ASN A 78 3.80 13.49 8.12
N TRP A 79 4.21 12.85 9.22
CA TRP A 79 5.32 11.91 9.25
C TRP A 79 5.10 10.65 8.38
N HIS A 80 3.85 10.31 8.07
CA HIS A 80 3.54 9.17 7.21
C HIS A 80 4.19 9.23 5.81
N TYR A 81 4.49 10.44 5.31
CA TYR A 81 5.20 10.65 4.04
C TYR A 81 6.65 10.20 4.10
N ILE A 82 7.26 10.03 5.27
CA ILE A 82 8.68 9.68 5.39
C ILE A 82 8.83 8.22 5.79
N CYS A 83 7.99 7.73 6.72
CA CYS A 83 8.18 6.43 7.33
C CYS A 83 7.87 5.23 6.41
N HIS A 84 6.93 5.38 5.47
CA HIS A 84 6.53 4.28 4.59
C HIS A 84 7.43 4.12 3.36
N PHE A 85 8.28 5.12 3.07
CA PHE A 85 9.19 5.08 1.93
C PHE A 85 10.21 3.93 2.03
N SER A 86 10.75 3.69 3.22
CA SER A 86 11.72 2.61 3.44
C SER A 86 11.11 1.22 3.19
N VAL A 87 9.83 1.03 3.52
CA VAL A 87 9.09 -0.22 3.27
C VAL A 87 8.90 -0.45 1.76
N MET A 88 8.64 0.61 0.99
CA MET A 88 8.53 0.49 -0.46
C MET A 88 9.87 0.11 -1.10
N ILE A 89 10.98 0.74 -0.67
CA ILE A 89 12.33 0.38 -1.14
C ILE A 89 12.62 -1.09 -0.82
N LEU A 90 12.30 -1.54 0.39
CA LEU A 90 12.45 -2.94 0.80
C LEU A 90 11.71 -3.89 -0.16
N GLY A 91 10.47 -3.57 -0.54
CA GLY A 91 9.71 -4.35 -1.52
C GLY A 91 10.40 -4.47 -2.89
N GLY A 92 11.00 -3.39 -3.38
CA GLY A 92 11.78 -3.40 -4.62
C GLY A 92 13.02 -4.31 -4.55
N ILE A 93 13.75 -4.24 -3.44
CA ILE A 93 14.95 -5.06 -3.20
C ILE A 93 14.60 -6.54 -3.10
N THR A 94 13.58 -6.86 -2.29
CA THR A 94 13.16 -8.26 -2.07
C THR A 94 12.62 -8.88 -3.35
N PHE A 95 11.85 -8.13 -4.15
CA PHE A 95 11.41 -8.58 -5.46
C PHE A 95 12.59 -9.02 -6.33
N LYS A 96 13.63 -8.17 -6.46
CA LYS A 96 14.83 -8.52 -7.24
C LYS A 96 15.63 -9.67 -6.62
N TYR A 97 15.73 -9.73 -5.29
CA TYR A 97 16.49 -10.75 -4.57
C TYR A 97 15.87 -12.15 -4.72
N PHE A 98 14.55 -12.25 -4.65
CA PHE A 98 13.83 -13.51 -4.77
C PHE A 98 13.50 -13.90 -6.22
N LYS A 99 13.54 -12.95 -7.17
CA LYS A 99 13.47 -13.22 -8.61
C LYS A 99 14.63 -14.12 -9.04
N GLY A 100 14.36 -15.43 -9.10
CA GLY A 100 15.32 -16.48 -9.50
C GLY A 100 15.87 -17.37 -8.37
N ARG A 101 15.56 -17.10 -7.09
CA ARG A 101 16.09 -17.87 -5.94
C ARG A 101 15.00 -18.63 -5.17
N LYS A 102 14.27 -19.49 -5.88
CA LYS A 102 13.15 -20.29 -5.32
C LYS A 102 13.59 -21.33 -4.25
N SER A 103 14.86 -21.72 -4.23
CA SER A 103 15.36 -22.85 -3.42
C SER A 103 15.73 -22.53 -1.96
N ILE A 104 15.77 -21.26 -1.53
CA ILE A 104 16.29 -20.84 -0.19
C ILE A 104 15.17 -20.83 0.89
N GLN A 105 14.02 -21.43 0.61
CA GLN A 105 12.81 -21.25 1.42
C GLN A 105 12.62 -22.40 2.42
N ASN A 106 12.77 -22.10 3.72
CA ASN A 106 12.28 -23.00 4.75
C ASN A 106 10.83 -22.62 5.09
N LYS A 107 9.89 -23.32 4.44
CA LYS A 107 8.46 -22.97 4.43
C LYS A 107 7.88 -22.76 5.83
N LYS A 108 8.15 -23.67 6.79
CA LYS A 108 7.56 -23.58 8.14
C LYS A 108 8.12 -22.41 8.94
N LYS A 109 9.44 -22.22 8.92
CA LYS A 109 10.10 -21.12 9.64
C LYS A 109 9.64 -19.76 9.10
N ASP A 110 9.51 -19.61 7.79
CA ASP A 110 9.13 -18.34 7.16
C ASP A 110 7.68 -17.95 7.50
N TRP A 111 6.75 -18.92 7.56
CA TRP A 111 5.37 -18.68 8.03
C TRP A 111 5.29 -18.28 9.51
N ILE A 112 6.11 -18.90 10.36
CA ILE A 112 6.18 -18.55 11.80
C ILE A 112 6.67 -17.11 11.96
N TRP A 113 7.73 -16.72 11.26
CA TRP A 113 8.25 -15.35 11.32
C TRP A 113 7.27 -14.32 10.74
N LEU A 114 6.52 -14.68 9.70
CA LEU A 114 5.46 -13.82 9.16
C LEU A 114 4.39 -13.54 10.22
N LEU A 115 3.84 -14.60 10.85
CA LEU A 115 2.82 -14.49 11.88
C LEU A 115 3.33 -13.76 13.13
N PHE A 116 4.57 -14.05 13.54
CA PHE A 116 5.21 -13.38 14.67
C PHE A 116 5.37 -11.88 14.40
N SER A 117 5.86 -11.49 13.22
CA SER A 117 6.04 -10.09 12.85
C SER A 117 4.70 -9.35 12.80
N PHE A 118 3.65 -10.01 12.27
CA PHE A 118 2.29 -9.48 12.24
C PHE A 118 1.74 -9.25 13.66
N ALA A 119 1.85 -10.24 14.56
CA ALA A 119 1.39 -10.11 15.93
C ALA A 119 2.19 -9.05 16.71
N ALA A 120 3.52 -9.00 16.53
CA ALA A 120 4.39 -8.02 17.16
C ALA A 120 4.05 -6.58 16.73
N TYR A 121 3.72 -6.36 15.46
CA TYR A 121 3.25 -5.06 14.96
C TYR A 121 2.04 -4.56 15.76
N PHE A 122 0.99 -5.37 15.88
CA PHE A 122 -0.22 -4.99 16.61
C PHE A 122 0.00 -4.86 18.12
N ALA A 123 0.85 -5.70 18.71
CA ALA A 123 1.20 -5.61 20.13
C ALA A 123 1.87 -4.26 20.46
N ILE A 124 2.84 -3.82 19.65
CA ILE A 124 3.51 -2.53 19.84
C ILE A 124 2.57 -1.35 19.54
N MET A 125 1.71 -1.47 18.53
CA MET A 125 0.71 -0.42 18.25
C MET A 125 -0.28 -0.27 19.39
N LYS A 126 -0.71 -1.36 20.02
CA LYS A 126 -1.64 -1.34 21.15
C LYS A 126 -1.04 -0.64 22.36
N THR A 127 0.25 -0.83 22.63
CA THR A 127 0.92 -0.19 23.78
C THR A 127 1.18 1.30 23.58
N GLY A 128 1.39 1.74 22.34
CA GLY A 128 1.66 3.15 22.05
C GLY A 128 0.43 4.02 21.81
N LYS A 129 -0.71 3.44 21.40
CA LYS A 129 -1.89 4.22 20.95
C LYS A 129 -2.57 4.94 22.13
N GLY A 130 -2.77 6.25 21.99
CA GLY A 130 -3.54 7.06 22.95
C GLY A 130 -2.73 7.67 24.10
N HIS A 131 -1.40 7.47 24.13
CA HIS A 131 -0.51 8.06 25.12
C HIS A 131 0.34 9.19 24.49
N THR A 132 0.46 10.33 25.17
CA THR A 132 1.24 11.51 24.76
C THR A 132 2.66 11.57 25.37
N ASP A 133 2.99 10.59 26.20
CA ASP A 133 4.25 10.48 26.95
C ASP A 133 5.31 9.67 26.18
N TRP A 134 6.32 9.11 26.87
CA TRP A 134 7.37 8.27 26.26
C TRP A 134 6.82 7.12 25.41
N SER A 135 5.65 6.60 25.76
CA SER A 135 4.91 5.57 25.01
C SER A 135 4.52 5.99 23.60
N TYR A 136 4.53 7.29 23.28
CA TYR A 136 4.35 7.79 21.91
C TYR A 136 5.49 7.36 20.99
N TYR A 137 6.75 7.42 21.46
CA TYR A 137 7.91 7.02 20.67
C TYR A 137 8.08 5.50 20.58
N LEU A 138 7.44 4.72 21.46
CA LEU A 138 7.36 3.26 21.31
C LEU A 138 6.67 2.85 20.00
N GLN A 139 5.79 3.70 19.45
CA GLN A 139 5.19 3.47 18.13
C GLN A 139 6.25 3.39 17.01
N LEU A 140 7.42 4.04 17.16
CA LEU A 140 8.51 3.95 16.19
C LEU A 140 9.11 2.55 16.11
N LEU A 141 9.13 1.81 17.23
CA LEU A 141 9.61 0.43 17.24
C LEU A 141 8.76 -0.48 16.38
N CYS A 142 7.52 -0.09 16.08
CA CYS A 142 6.62 -0.81 15.19
C CYS A 142 7.11 -0.86 13.73
N LEU A 143 7.98 0.05 13.32
CA LEU A 143 8.62 0.00 12.01
C LEU A 143 9.44 -1.29 11.83
N ILE A 144 10.07 -1.81 12.88
CA ILE A 144 10.89 -3.03 12.81
C ILE A 144 10.04 -4.26 12.43
N PRO A 145 8.97 -4.62 13.18
CA PRO A 145 8.11 -5.73 12.80
C PRO A 145 7.38 -5.47 11.48
N LEU A 146 7.12 -4.21 11.10
CA LEU A 146 6.56 -3.90 9.78
C LEU A 146 7.51 -4.29 8.63
N HIS A 147 8.79 -3.91 8.70
CA HIS A 147 9.79 -4.29 7.70
C HIS A 147 9.99 -5.81 7.66
N LEU A 148 10.03 -6.44 8.84
CA LEU A 148 10.17 -7.89 8.95
C LEU A 148 8.96 -8.61 8.33
N PHE A 149 7.75 -8.13 8.60
CA PHE A 149 6.52 -8.64 8.01
C PHE A 149 6.55 -8.54 6.49
N CYS A 150 6.86 -7.37 5.93
CA CYS A 150 6.96 -7.19 4.48
C CYS A 150 8.01 -8.13 3.85
N TYR A 151 9.19 -8.26 4.46
CA TYR A 151 10.24 -9.16 3.98
C TYR A 151 9.78 -10.62 3.94
N TYR A 152 9.22 -11.14 5.04
CA TYR A 152 8.73 -12.52 5.09
C TYR A 152 7.50 -12.74 4.21
N CYS A 153 6.66 -11.72 4.03
CA CYS A 153 5.50 -11.75 3.14
C CYS A 153 5.97 -12.01 1.69
N PHE A 154 6.91 -11.20 1.19
CA PHE A 154 7.52 -11.42 -0.12
C PHE A 154 8.19 -12.79 -0.23
N LYS A 155 8.91 -13.23 0.80
CA LYS A 155 9.59 -14.53 0.81
C LYS A 155 8.62 -15.72 0.72
N VAL A 156 7.52 -15.68 1.49
CA VAL A 156 6.49 -16.73 1.52
C VAL A 156 5.72 -16.79 0.19
N PHE A 157 5.30 -15.64 -0.33
CA PHE A 157 4.54 -15.56 -1.59
C PHE A 157 5.39 -15.81 -2.84
N SER A 158 6.72 -15.68 -2.76
CA SER A 158 7.64 -16.09 -3.83
C SER A 158 7.85 -17.61 -3.90
N GLY A 159 7.14 -18.41 -3.10
CA GLY A 159 7.28 -19.86 -3.08
C GLY A 159 6.38 -20.60 -4.05
N ASN A 160 6.76 -21.85 -4.37
CA ASN A 160 6.05 -22.71 -5.34
C ASN A 160 4.58 -23.00 -4.99
N TRP A 161 4.15 -22.78 -3.74
CA TRP A 161 2.72 -22.91 -3.39
C TRP A 161 1.89 -21.81 -4.05
N CYS A 162 2.39 -20.57 -4.06
CA CYS A 162 1.73 -19.44 -4.70
C CYS A 162 1.57 -19.70 -6.21
N GLU A 163 2.63 -20.18 -6.88
CA GLU A 163 2.56 -20.56 -8.30
C GLU A 163 1.51 -21.65 -8.56
N ARG A 164 1.43 -22.66 -7.69
CA ARG A 164 0.42 -23.71 -7.80
C ARG A 164 -1.01 -23.17 -7.63
N LEU A 165 -1.23 -22.19 -6.76
CA LEU A 165 -2.55 -21.54 -6.62
C LEU A 165 -2.98 -20.76 -7.87
N PHE A 166 -2.03 -20.13 -8.55
CA PHE A 166 -2.31 -19.40 -9.80
C PHE A 166 -2.49 -20.34 -11.00
N VAL A 167 -1.97 -21.57 -10.93
CA VAL A 167 -2.19 -22.62 -11.94
C VAL A 167 -3.53 -23.34 -11.75
N THR A 168 -4.03 -23.52 -10.52
CA THR A 168 -5.33 -24.16 -10.29
C THR A 168 -6.48 -23.21 -10.66
N ASN A 169 -7.36 -23.67 -11.55
CA ASN A 169 -8.29 -22.81 -12.30
C ASN A 169 -9.43 -22.14 -11.50
N GLY A 170 -9.61 -22.45 -10.21
CA GLY A 170 -10.69 -21.87 -9.40
C GLY A 170 -10.31 -20.57 -8.67
N LEU A 171 -9.14 -20.53 -8.02
CA LEU A 171 -8.75 -19.42 -7.15
C LEU A 171 -7.97 -18.32 -7.87
N ARG A 172 -7.45 -18.60 -9.06
CA ARG A 172 -6.70 -17.63 -9.87
C ARG A 172 -7.49 -16.34 -10.10
N TRP A 173 -8.76 -16.45 -10.53
CA TRP A 173 -9.59 -15.32 -10.91
C TRP A 173 -9.79 -14.30 -9.78
N PRO A 174 -10.28 -14.68 -8.58
CA PRO A 174 -10.46 -13.71 -7.51
C PRO A 174 -9.14 -13.05 -7.07
N PHE A 175 -8.02 -13.79 -7.03
CA PHE A 175 -6.73 -13.19 -6.70
C PHE A 175 -6.25 -12.17 -7.73
N ILE A 176 -6.48 -12.42 -9.03
CA ILE A 176 -6.17 -11.47 -10.11
C ILE A 176 -7.04 -10.22 -10.01
N VAL A 177 -8.34 -10.39 -9.75
CA VAL A 177 -9.27 -9.25 -9.58
C VAL A 177 -8.86 -8.41 -8.38
N LEU A 178 -8.57 -9.05 -7.25
CA LEU A 178 -8.15 -8.34 -6.04
C LEU A 178 -6.81 -7.63 -6.23
N SER A 179 -5.80 -8.26 -6.84
CA SER A 179 -4.49 -7.65 -7.05
C SER A 179 -4.57 -6.44 -7.99
N SER A 180 -5.33 -6.56 -9.09
CA SER A 180 -5.50 -5.49 -10.09
C SER A 180 -6.32 -4.30 -9.60
N LEU A 181 -7.24 -4.50 -8.64
CA LEU A 181 -8.11 -3.46 -8.07
C LEU A 181 -7.63 -2.90 -6.73
N THR A 182 -6.44 -3.29 -6.24
CA THR A 182 -5.98 -2.90 -4.90
C THR A 182 -5.95 -1.38 -4.68
N LEU A 183 -5.57 -0.60 -5.69
CA LEU A 183 -5.53 0.86 -5.58
C LEU A 183 -6.94 1.46 -5.52
N GLU A 184 -7.85 0.97 -6.35
CA GLU A 184 -9.23 1.43 -6.41
C GLU A 184 -10.01 1.04 -5.14
N ILE A 185 -9.82 -0.19 -4.65
CA ILE A 185 -10.37 -0.66 -3.37
C ILE A 185 -9.93 0.29 -2.24
N TYR A 186 -8.64 0.67 -2.23
CA TYR A 186 -8.11 1.57 -1.23
C TYR A 186 -8.75 2.97 -1.28
N ILE A 187 -9.02 3.52 -2.46
CA ILE A 187 -9.66 4.84 -2.61
C ILE A 187 -11.11 4.79 -2.13
N VAL A 188 -11.82 3.72 -2.51
CA VAL A 188 -13.26 3.57 -2.30
C VAL A 188 -13.60 3.23 -0.84
N GLN A 189 -12.73 2.52 -0.12
CA GLN A 189 -13.02 2.05 1.24
C GLN A 189 -13.37 3.19 2.22
N PHE A 190 -12.77 4.37 2.08
CA PHE A 190 -12.99 5.50 3.00
C PHE A 190 -14.41 6.08 2.91
N VAL A 191 -15.08 5.89 1.78
CA VAL A 191 -16.45 6.36 1.55
C VAL A 191 -17.47 5.31 1.96
N ILE A 192 -17.08 4.03 1.88
CA ILE A 192 -18.01 2.89 1.97
C ILE A 192 -18.05 2.25 3.36
N ILE A 193 -16.95 2.28 4.11
CA ILE A 193 -16.94 1.74 5.48
C ILE A 193 -17.98 2.52 6.31
N THR A 194 -19.01 1.80 6.76
CA THR A 194 -20.18 2.37 7.43
C THR A 194 -20.64 1.44 8.55
N ASP A 195 -20.95 2.00 9.72
CA ASP A 195 -21.31 1.25 10.93
C ASP A 195 -22.74 0.68 10.93
N ARG A 196 -23.54 0.95 9.89
CA ARG A 196 -24.95 0.55 9.79
C ARG A 196 -25.16 -0.97 9.79
N TYR A 197 -24.18 -1.73 9.30
CA TYR A 197 -24.27 -3.19 9.22
C TYR A 197 -23.65 -3.90 10.43
N ASN A 198 -23.25 -3.19 11.47
CA ASN A 198 -22.54 -3.78 12.61
C ASN A 198 -23.35 -4.85 13.37
N SER A 199 -24.69 -4.79 13.31
CA SER A 199 -25.57 -5.77 13.94
C SER A 199 -25.52 -7.18 13.32
N LEU A 200 -25.01 -7.30 12.09
CA LEU A 200 -24.94 -8.57 11.34
C LEU A 200 -23.55 -9.22 11.41
N PHE A 201 -22.78 -8.96 12.48
CA PHE A 201 -21.46 -9.54 12.63
C PHE A 201 -21.53 -11.08 12.71
N PRO A 202 -20.74 -11.85 11.94
CA PRO A 202 -19.60 -11.44 11.09
C PRO A 202 -19.94 -11.24 9.60
N LEU A 203 -21.18 -11.49 9.17
CA LEU A 203 -21.61 -11.41 7.76
C LEU A 203 -21.45 -9.99 7.18
N SER A 204 -21.58 -8.97 8.03
CA SER A 204 -21.38 -7.56 7.67
C SER A 204 -20.04 -7.28 6.99
N LEU A 205 -18.97 -8.00 7.37
CA LEU A 205 -17.66 -7.87 6.74
C LEU A 205 -17.68 -8.34 5.28
N VAL A 206 -18.34 -9.46 5.01
CA VAL A 206 -18.45 -10.02 3.65
C VAL A 206 -19.28 -9.09 2.76
N ILE A 207 -20.37 -8.54 3.30
CA ILE A 207 -21.24 -7.59 2.58
C ILE A 207 -20.47 -6.32 2.23
N VAL A 208 -19.83 -5.69 3.21
CA VAL A 208 -19.07 -4.44 3.00
C VAL A 208 -17.90 -4.68 2.04
N PHE A 209 -17.18 -5.79 2.18
CA PHE A 209 -16.07 -6.13 1.28
C PHE A 209 -16.54 -6.33 -0.17
N THR A 210 -17.67 -7.02 -0.36
CA THR A 210 -18.27 -7.22 -1.69
C THR A 210 -18.66 -5.89 -2.31
N LEU A 211 -19.25 -4.99 -1.51
CA LEU A 211 -19.67 -3.68 -1.96
C LEU A 211 -18.48 -2.77 -2.32
N ILE A 212 -17.40 -2.78 -1.52
CA ILE A 212 -16.15 -2.08 -1.85
C ILE A 212 -15.57 -2.61 -3.17
N THR A 213 -15.50 -3.93 -3.34
CA THR A 213 -14.95 -4.55 -4.55
C THR A 213 -15.80 -4.20 -5.78
N PHE A 214 -17.12 -4.18 -5.65
CA PHE A 214 -18.04 -3.81 -6.71
C PHE A 214 -17.86 -2.34 -7.14
N VAL A 215 -17.83 -1.40 -6.19
CA VAL A 215 -17.63 0.02 -6.51
C VAL A 215 -16.22 0.29 -7.04
N ALA A 216 -15.20 -0.41 -6.53
CA ALA A 216 -13.84 -0.33 -7.08
C ALA A 216 -13.78 -0.81 -8.53
N TYR A 217 -14.55 -1.85 -8.90
CA TYR A 217 -14.66 -2.28 -10.29
C TYR A 217 -15.31 -1.22 -11.18
N ILE A 218 -16.38 -0.56 -10.73
CA ILE A 218 -17.01 0.55 -11.47
C ILE A 218 -16.00 1.69 -11.67
N LEU A 219 -15.26 2.06 -10.61
CA LEU A 219 -14.23 3.09 -10.67
C LEU A 219 -13.14 2.73 -11.69
N ARG A 220 -12.72 1.46 -11.73
CA ARG A 220 -11.75 0.96 -12.71
C ARG A 220 -12.24 1.11 -14.14
N VAL A 221 -13.49 0.74 -14.41
CA VAL A 221 -14.09 0.90 -15.74
C VAL A 221 -14.15 2.37 -16.14
N ALA A 222 -14.56 3.26 -15.22
CA ALA A 222 -14.57 4.71 -15.47
C ALA A 222 -13.17 5.26 -15.77
N SER A 223 -12.15 4.82 -15.02
CA SER A 223 -10.75 5.18 -15.25
C SER A 223 -10.26 4.71 -16.62
N ASN A 224 -10.53 3.46 -16.99
CA ASN A 224 -10.18 2.93 -18.31
C ASN A 224 -10.87 3.69 -19.46
N LEU A 225 -12.14 4.08 -19.28
CA LEU A 225 -12.87 4.90 -20.25
C LEU A 225 -12.24 6.28 -20.38
N PHE A 226 -11.89 6.91 -19.26
CA PHE A 226 -11.20 8.21 -19.26
C PHE A 226 -9.86 8.15 -19.99
N VAL A 227 -9.07 7.09 -19.76
CA VAL A 227 -7.80 6.88 -20.48
C VAL A 227 -8.04 6.70 -21.98
N GLN A 228 -9.11 6.02 -22.40
CA GLN A 228 -9.46 5.88 -23.82
C GLN A 228 -9.97 7.19 -24.46
N PHE A 229 -10.64 8.06 -23.70
CA PHE A 229 -11.01 9.38 -24.17
C PHE A 229 -9.79 10.29 -24.37
N VAL A 230 -8.77 10.15 -23.54
CA VAL A 230 -7.53 10.94 -23.60
C VAL A 230 -6.54 10.35 -24.62
N SER A 231 -6.55 9.02 -24.81
CA SER A 231 -5.66 8.36 -25.77
C SER A 231 -6.12 8.61 -27.22
N LYS A 232 -5.15 8.61 -28.15
CA LYS A 232 -5.41 8.78 -29.59
C LYS A 232 -5.78 7.46 -30.29
N GLU A 233 -6.02 6.40 -29.53
CA GLU A 233 -6.27 5.05 -30.05
C GLU A 233 -7.76 4.87 -30.42
N PRO A 234 -8.09 3.97 -31.37
CA PRO A 234 -9.48 3.70 -31.71
C PRO A 234 -10.25 3.11 -30.52
N TRP A 235 -11.48 3.58 -30.33
CA TRP A 235 -12.36 3.21 -29.21
C TRP A 235 -12.66 1.70 -29.17
N GLN A 236 -12.32 1.03 -28.06
CA GLN A 236 -12.53 -0.42 -27.89
C GLN A 236 -13.19 -0.75 -26.53
N TRP A 237 -14.49 -1.02 -26.55
CA TRP A 237 -15.29 -1.41 -25.37
C TRP A 237 -14.72 -2.61 -24.60
N LYS A 238 -14.12 -3.57 -25.31
CA LYS A 238 -13.50 -4.75 -24.69
C LYS A 238 -12.30 -4.38 -23.80
N ASN A 239 -11.60 -3.28 -24.10
CA ASN A 239 -10.47 -2.81 -23.28
C ASN A 239 -10.96 -2.05 -22.05
N ALA A 240 -12.13 -1.42 -22.09
CA ALA A 240 -12.69 -0.71 -20.94
C ALA A 240 -13.10 -1.68 -19.82
N LEU A 241 -13.64 -2.84 -20.18
CA LEU A 241 -14.08 -3.89 -19.26
C LEU A 241 -12.97 -4.87 -18.86
N LYS A 242 -11.80 -4.79 -19.49
CA LYS A 242 -10.71 -5.75 -19.26
C LYS A 242 -10.07 -5.50 -17.91
N ILE A 243 -10.09 -6.53 -17.08
CA ILE A 243 -9.26 -6.63 -15.87
C ILE A 243 -7.93 -7.21 -16.32
N THR A 244 -6.95 -6.35 -16.60
CA THR A 244 -5.61 -6.77 -17.02
C THR A 244 -4.72 -6.91 -15.78
N CYS A 245 -4.04 -8.07 -15.67
CA CYS A 245 -2.87 -8.24 -14.81
C CYS A 245 -1.61 -8.02 -15.66
#